data_AF-A0A7X3V7U8-F1
#
_entry.id   AF-A0A7X3V7U8-F1
#
_cell.length_a   1.000
_cell.length_b   1.000
_cell.length_c   1.000
_cell.angle_alpha   90.00
_cell.angle_beta   90.00
_cell.angle_gamma   90.00
#
_symmetry.space_group_name_H-M   'P 1'
#
loop_
_entity.id
_entity.type
_entity.pdbx_description
1 polymer ?
#
loop_
_entity_poly.entity_id
_entity_poly.type
_entity_poly.pdbx_seq_one_letter_code
_entity_poly.pdbx_strand_id
1 'polypeptide(L)'
;MATLGQAGWYAFAGARIVRGRSRKRHAGRRRRVSSPVSNPGGHALALSIPERLDDLTPEWLTAALRESGELASTATVTSSEQEILGEGEGFLGDIVRLRLGYEGGEGPATVIAKMPKLANRAMGELLGAYERESCFYDEMAGDLPLETPRMYYGDFDRDMASERQEAALKLADRTPRLLTGLMTRLGLWVSGRKNRRYILLLEDIGDAEPGDQLTGVSPERCATVLAAIARMHAAYWESEALENRFWLVPLSIDARIRNGLFKDSQPTFREKFAHLVDDSFDRALSWAAANGEEGVRRLYRESPTTLLHCDPRLDNVAFRDGEPIVFDWQLVRRGPAAYDVAYFLSGACADLTGDDEAELLRGYFAVLGEQGVRGYSFEALVRDYHLGLLTAMQTLTATDVMDMGEGRGVQLMAAWYERLAARAAGINFDRLLAAPVA
;
A
#
# COMPACT_ATOMS: atom_id res chain seq x y z
N MET A 1 40.60 12.79 -3.79
CA MET A 1 40.68 13.32 -2.41
C MET A 1 39.26 13.45 -1.89
N ALA A 2 39.01 12.88 -0.72
CA ALA A 2 37.69 12.50 -0.22
C ALA A 2 36.94 13.63 0.52
N THR A 3 35.64 13.35 0.72
CA THR A 3 34.71 13.83 1.78
C THR A 3 34.21 15.27 1.77
N LEU A 4 32.88 15.42 1.65
CA LEU A 4 31.96 15.75 2.76
C LEU A 4 30.49 15.65 2.28
N GLY A 5 29.88 14.48 2.47
CA GLY A 5 28.46 14.22 2.17
C GLY A 5 27.93 13.16 3.12
N GLN A 6 27.61 13.57 4.35
CA GLN A 6 26.96 12.78 5.40
C GLN A 6 26.78 13.68 6.62
N ALA A 7 25.56 14.17 6.90
CA ALA A 7 25.21 14.66 8.24
C ALA A 7 23.71 14.86 8.42
N GLY A 8 23.21 14.32 9.53
CA GLY A 8 21.86 14.41 10.03
C GLY A 8 21.35 12.99 10.23
N TRP A 9 21.60 12.26 11.32
CA TRP A 9 21.56 12.69 12.72
C TRP A 9 22.20 11.59 13.61
N TYR A 10 23.18 11.90 14.47
CA TYR A 10 23.72 10.98 15.50
C TYR A 10 24.09 11.71 16.81
N ALA A 11 24.16 10.91 17.89
CA ALA A 11 24.75 11.12 19.23
C ALA A 11 23.81 11.57 20.39
N PHE A 12 23.49 10.66 21.32
CA PHE A 12 24.14 10.49 22.64
C PHE A 12 23.44 9.41 23.49
N ALA A 13 24.21 8.82 24.42
CA ALA A 13 23.95 7.59 25.15
C ALA A 13 23.48 7.79 26.60
N GLY A 14 22.73 6.81 27.12
CA GLY A 14 22.93 6.24 28.47
C GLY A 14 21.90 6.56 29.56
N ALA A 15 20.96 5.63 29.81
CA ALA A 15 20.50 5.27 31.17
C ALA A 15 19.63 4.00 31.15
N ARG A 16 19.91 3.06 32.06
CA ARG A 16 19.13 1.85 32.38
C ARG A 16 17.98 2.21 33.34
N ILE A 17 16.90 1.42 33.34
CA ILE A 17 16.23 0.78 34.52
C ILE A 17 14.81 0.28 34.12
N VAL A 18 14.64 -1.05 33.99
CA VAL A 18 13.85 -2.01 34.83
C VAL A 18 12.35 -2.13 34.49
N ARG A 19 11.98 -3.36 34.12
CA ARG A 19 10.64 -3.84 33.72
C ARG A 19 9.77 -4.20 34.92
N GLY A 20 8.45 -3.99 34.79
CA GLY A 20 7.42 -4.63 35.61
C GLY A 20 6.32 -5.25 34.72
N ARG A 21 6.16 -6.58 34.80
CA ARG A 21 5.12 -7.37 34.10
C ARG A 21 3.82 -7.37 34.90
N SER A 22 2.66 -7.40 34.22
CA SER A 22 1.51 -8.17 34.69
C SER A 22 0.59 -8.56 33.52
N ARG A 23 0.28 -9.86 33.43
CA ARG A 23 -0.65 -10.50 32.49
C ARG A 23 -2.00 -10.67 33.19
N LYS A 24 -3.10 -10.47 32.46
CA LYS A 24 -4.34 -11.25 32.68
C LYS A 24 -5.00 -11.59 31.33
N ARG A 25 -5.27 -12.88 31.17
CA ARG A 25 -6.06 -13.53 30.10
C ARG A 25 -7.55 -13.30 30.38
N HIS A 26 -8.42 -13.34 29.37
CA HIS A 26 -9.71 -14.05 29.41
C HIS A 26 -10.19 -14.40 27.98
N ALA A 27 -10.99 -15.46 27.89
CA ALA A 27 -11.18 -16.33 26.73
C ALA A 27 -12.56 -16.15 26.07
N GLY A 28 -12.64 -16.45 24.76
CA GLY A 28 -13.89 -16.55 24.00
C GLY A 28 -13.69 -17.20 22.62
N ARG A 29 -14.22 -18.43 22.47
CA ARG A 29 -14.26 -19.37 21.32
C ARG A 29 -13.94 -18.86 19.90
N ARG A 30 -12.82 -19.36 19.34
CA ARG A 30 -12.48 -19.39 17.90
C ARG A 30 -12.91 -20.73 17.27
N ARG A 31 -13.48 -20.70 16.05
CA ARG A 31 -13.44 -21.83 15.11
C ARG A 31 -11.99 -21.98 14.61
N ARG A 32 -11.56 -23.24 14.42
CA ARG A 32 -10.16 -23.70 14.32
C ARG A 32 -9.27 -22.85 13.40
N VAL A 33 -8.42 -22.04 14.03
CA VAL A 33 -7.08 -21.69 13.56
C VAL A 33 -6.14 -22.65 14.30
N SER A 34 -5.31 -23.39 13.56
CA SER A 34 -4.40 -24.41 14.09
C SER A 34 -3.53 -23.85 15.23
N SER A 35 -3.73 -24.37 16.44
CA SER A 35 -2.75 -24.35 17.52
C SER A 35 -2.21 -25.77 17.69
N PRO A 36 -0.92 -25.97 18.01
CA PRO A 36 -0.30 -27.29 17.97
C PRO A 36 -0.79 -28.11 19.17
N VAL A 37 -1.67 -29.07 18.91
CA VAL A 37 -1.80 -30.24 19.77
C VAL A 37 -0.67 -31.18 19.37
N SER A 38 0.20 -31.46 20.33
CA SER A 38 1.31 -32.41 20.23
C SER A 38 0.83 -33.75 19.69
N ASN A 39 1.15 -34.01 18.42
CA ASN A 39 1.07 -35.31 17.79
C ASN A 39 2.51 -35.86 17.76
N PRO A 40 2.85 -36.93 18.50
CA PRO A 40 4.18 -37.51 18.45
C PRO A 40 4.28 -38.38 17.19
N GLY A 41 4.56 -37.75 16.06
CA GLY A 41 4.78 -38.43 14.78
C GLY A 41 4.62 -37.51 13.58
N GLY A 42 5.74 -36.97 13.08
CA GLY A 42 5.82 -36.30 11.78
C GLY A 42 5.53 -34.78 11.81
N HIS A 43 6.39 -34.00 12.45
CA HIS A 43 6.47 -32.56 12.13
C HIS A 43 7.38 -32.40 10.92
N ALA A 44 6.83 -32.04 9.75
CA ALA A 44 7.62 -31.28 8.78
C ALA A 44 8.11 -30.03 9.53
N LEU A 45 9.43 -29.87 9.65
CA LEU A 45 10.01 -28.67 10.26
C LEU A 45 9.58 -27.48 9.40
N ALA A 46 8.99 -26.46 10.01
CA ALA A 46 8.65 -25.21 9.32
C ALA A 46 9.91 -24.65 8.65
N LEU A 47 9.78 -24.22 7.40
CA LEU A 47 10.91 -23.69 6.63
C LEU A 47 11.49 -22.45 7.32
N SER A 48 12.82 -22.35 7.33
CA SER A 48 13.48 -21.16 7.85
C SER A 48 13.23 -19.98 6.90
N ILE A 49 12.75 -18.86 7.43
CA ILE A 49 12.55 -17.65 6.63
C ILE A 49 13.92 -17.09 6.20
N PRO A 50 14.17 -16.90 4.89
CA PRO A 50 15.37 -16.28 4.34
C PRO A 50 15.63 -14.87 4.91
N GLU A 51 16.89 -14.52 5.13
CA GLU A 51 17.31 -13.16 5.49
C GLU A 51 17.95 -12.40 4.33
N ARG A 52 18.55 -13.14 3.39
CA ARG A 52 19.32 -12.64 2.24
C ARG A 52 18.94 -13.39 0.98
N LEU A 53 19.23 -12.80 -0.18
CA LEU A 53 19.01 -13.44 -1.47
C LEU A 53 19.82 -14.73 -1.65
N ASP A 54 20.99 -14.83 -1.03
CA ASP A 54 21.81 -16.04 -1.04
C ASP A 54 21.17 -17.21 -0.27
N ASP A 55 20.21 -16.93 0.62
CA ASP A 55 19.47 -17.96 1.37
C ASP A 55 18.37 -18.61 0.51
N LEU A 56 18.06 -18.05 -0.67
CA LEU A 56 17.11 -18.60 -1.65
C LEU A 56 17.77 -19.72 -2.48
N THR A 57 18.26 -20.76 -1.79
CA THR A 57 18.93 -21.90 -2.44
C THR A 57 17.93 -22.78 -3.18
N PRO A 58 18.38 -23.59 -4.17
CA PRO A 58 17.53 -24.58 -4.83
C PRO A 58 16.82 -25.53 -3.85
N GLU A 59 17.47 -25.93 -2.75
CA GLU A 59 16.88 -26.78 -1.72
C GLU A 59 15.74 -26.06 -0.98
N TRP A 60 15.93 -24.79 -0.64
CA TRP A 60 14.92 -23.99 0.02
C TRP A 60 13.72 -23.75 -0.91
N LEU A 61 13.97 -23.36 -2.16
CA LEU A 61 12.94 -23.14 -3.20
C LEU A 61 12.14 -24.41 -3.49
N THR A 62 12.82 -25.57 -3.54
CA THR A 62 12.17 -26.87 -3.66
C THR A 62 11.16 -27.09 -2.55
N ALA A 63 11.54 -26.81 -1.31
CA ALA A 63 10.65 -27.04 -0.18
C ALA A 63 9.49 -26.04 -0.17
N ALA A 64 9.74 -24.76 -0.46
CA ALA A 64 8.72 -23.71 -0.52
C ALA A 64 7.66 -24.01 -1.60
N LEU A 65 8.07 -24.38 -2.82
CA LEU A 65 7.16 -24.70 -3.92
C LEU A 65 6.40 -26.01 -3.71
N ARG A 66 6.97 -26.97 -2.97
CA ARG A 66 6.24 -28.18 -2.57
C ARG A 66 5.18 -27.90 -1.52
N GLU A 67 5.47 -26.98 -0.59
CA GLU A 67 4.51 -26.60 0.46
C GLU A 67 3.25 -25.95 -0.13
N SER A 68 3.40 -25.16 -1.18
CA SER A 68 2.26 -24.58 -1.91
C SER A 68 1.62 -25.48 -2.96
N GLY A 69 2.23 -26.64 -3.23
CA GLY A 69 1.73 -27.59 -4.23
C GLY A 69 2.04 -27.23 -5.69
N GLU A 70 2.90 -26.23 -5.93
CA GLU A 70 3.38 -25.88 -7.28
C GLU A 70 4.43 -26.86 -7.82
N LEU A 71 5.04 -27.65 -6.93
CA LEU A 71 6.05 -28.63 -7.28
C LEU A 71 5.71 -30.01 -6.71
N ALA A 72 5.77 -31.03 -7.56
CA ALA A 72 5.52 -32.41 -7.14
C ALA A 72 6.52 -32.87 -6.05
N SER A 73 6.08 -33.76 -5.16
CA SER A 73 6.93 -34.29 -4.08
C SER A 73 8.17 -35.04 -4.57
N THR A 74 8.20 -35.46 -5.84
CA THR A 74 9.33 -36.13 -6.51
C THR A 74 10.25 -35.17 -7.26
N ALA A 75 9.83 -33.94 -7.48
CA ALA A 75 10.55 -32.97 -8.31
C ALA A 75 11.36 -32.00 -7.46
N THR A 76 12.53 -31.57 -7.93
CA THR A 76 13.43 -30.67 -7.21
C THR A 76 13.87 -29.52 -8.11
N VAL A 77 14.06 -28.35 -7.52
CA VAL A 77 14.77 -27.23 -8.16
C VAL A 77 16.26 -27.56 -8.18
N THR A 78 16.89 -27.45 -9.34
CA THR A 78 18.32 -27.75 -9.55
C THR A 78 19.17 -26.50 -9.74
N SER A 79 18.58 -25.42 -10.22
CA SER A 79 19.23 -24.13 -10.41
C SER A 79 18.26 -22.97 -10.15
N SER A 80 18.81 -21.84 -9.72
CA SER A 80 18.09 -20.58 -9.55
C SER A 80 19.01 -19.43 -9.99
N GLU A 81 18.73 -18.85 -11.15
CA GLU A 81 19.43 -17.66 -11.63
C GLU A 81 18.69 -16.40 -11.16
N GLN A 82 19.40 -15.44 -10.58
CA GLN A 82 18.82 -14.24 -9.98
C GLN A 82 19.00 -13.02 -10.87
N GLU A 83 17.93 -12.29 -11.12
CA GLU A 83 17.91 -11.00 -11.81
C GLU A 83 17.23 -9.96 -10.90
N ILE A 84 17.98 -8.96 -10.44
CA ILE A 84 17.43 -7.88 -9.63
C ILE A 84 16.59 -6.97 -10.51
N LEU A 85 15.33 -6.74 -10.12
CA LEU A 85 14.41 -5.84 -10.81
C LEU A 85 14.37 -4.49 -10.09
N GLY A 86 14.40 -3.39 -10.86
CA GLY A 86 14.17 -2.05 -10.33
C GLY A 86 15.29 -1.47 -9.46
N GLU A 87 16.57 -1.74 -9.80
CA GLU A 87 17.72 -1.08 -9.15
C GLU A 87 17.53 0.45 -9.11
N GLY A 88 17.29 0.99 -7.92
CA GLY A 88 17.14 2.43 -7.68
C GLY A 88 15.69 2.97 -7.65
N GLU A 89 14.68 2.17 -8.03
CA GLU A 89 13.28 2.65 -8.12
C GLU A 89 12.34 2.07 -7.05
N GLY A 90 12.73 0.97 -6.37
CA GLY A 90 11.96 0.37 -5.27
C GLY A 90 12.22 1.03 -3.91
N PHE A 91 11.20 1.68 -3.31
CA PHE A 91 11.33 2.37 -2.02
C PHE A 91 11.38 1.43 -0.81
N LEU A 92 10.78 0.23 -0.83
CA LEU A 92 10.65 -0.61 0.39
C LEU A 92 11.31 -2.00 0.32
N GLY A 93 11.55 -2.58 -0.86
CA GLY A 93 12.03 -3.96 -0.98
C GLY A 93 13.02 -4.18 -2.10
N ASP A 94 13.81 -5.25 -1.98
CA ASP A 94 14.51 -5.85 -3.11
C ASP A 94 13.52 -6.80 -3.80
N ILE A 95 13.36 -6.63 -5.11
CA ILE A 95 12.51 -7.46 -5.98
C ILE A 95 13.45 -8.21 -6.91
N VAL A 96 13.39 -9.54 -6.88
CA VAL A 96 14.30 -10.39 -7.65
C VAL A 96 13.51 -11.39 -8.44
N ARG A 97 13.74 -11.45 -9.75
CA ARG A 97 13.25 -12.53 -10.60
C ARG A 97 14.22 -13.71 -10.48
N LEU A 98 13.67 -14.86 -10.14
CA LEU A 98 14.36 -16.14 -10.11
C LEU A 98 13.97 -16.94 -11.36
N ARG A 99 14.94 -17.37 -12.16
CA ARG A 99 14.73 -18.37 -13.22
C ARG A 99 15.09 -19.75 -12.70
N LEU A 100 14.15 -20.69 -12.74
CA LEU A 100 14.26 -21.97 -12.05
C LEU A 100 14.46 -23.12 -13.03
N GLY A 101 15.44 -23.97 -12.74
CA GLY A 101 15.63 -25.27 -13.38
C GLY A 101 15.08 -26.41 -12.51
N TYR A 102 14.56 -27.47 -13.12
CA TYR A 102 13.93 -28.59 -12.41
C TYR A 102 14.48 -29.95 -12.85
N GLU A 103 14.40 -30.92 -11.95
CA GLU A 103 14.58 -32.35 -12.22
C GLU A 103 13.41 -33.14 -11.61
N GLY A 104 12.93 -34.18 -12.29
CA GLY A 104 11.89 -35.07 -11.75
C GLY A 104 10.46 -34.50 -11.76
N GLY A 105 10.23 -33.37 -12.46
CA GLY A 105 8.92 -32.76 -12.70
C GLY A 105 9.03 -31.34 -13.26
N GLU A 106 7.91 -30.63 -13.27
CA GLU A 106 7.79 -29.23 -13.74
C GLU A 106 7.24 -28.34 -12.61
N GLY A 107 7.55 -27.05 -12.69
CA GLY A 107 7.09 -26.00 -11.79
C GLY A 107 7.16 -24.64 -12.52
N PRO A 108 6.92 -23.51 -11.83
CA PRO A 108 6.98 -22.19 -12.45
C PRO A 108 8.39 -21.93 -13.03
N ALA A 109 8.47 -21.58 -14.31
CA ALA A 109 9.75 -21.28 -14.97
C ALA A 109 10.45 -20.07 -14.33
N THR A 110 9.66 -19.09 -13.89
CA THR A 110 10.13 -17.92 -13.16
C THR A 110 9.26 -17.61 -11.93
N VAL A 111 9.89 -17.02 -10.92
CA VAL A 111 9.26 -16.61 -9.65
C VAL A 111 9.81 -15.24 -9.25
N ILE A 112 8.96 -14.36 -8.73
CA ILE A 112 9.39 -13.10 -8.11
C ILE A 112 9.57 -13.30 -6.61
N ALA A 113 10.78 -13.11 -6.12
CA ALA A 113 11.07 -13.01 -4.69
C ALA A 113 11.06 -11.56 -4.25
N LYS A 114 10.25 -11.23 -3.23
CA LYS A 114 10.18 -9.90 -2.62
C LYS A 114 10.62 -9.98 -1.16
N MET A 115 11.62 -9.18 -0.80
CA MET A 115 12.19 -9.11 0.55
C MET A 115 12.41 -7.64 0.97
N PRO A 116 12.32 -7.29 2.27
CA PRO A 116 12.58 -5.94 2.74
C PRO A 116 14.02 -5.49 2.47
N LYS A 117 14.19 -4.30 1.90
CA LYS A 117 15.50 -3.71 1.66
C LYS A 117 16.10 -3.20 2.97
N LEU A 118 17.39 -3.48 3.22
CA LEU A 118 18.04 -3.11 4.49
C LEU A 118 17.95 -1.61 4.81
N ALA A 119 18.08 -0.75 3.79
CA ALA A 119 18.08 0.71 3.93
C ALA A 119 16.72 1.26 4.41
N ASN A 120 15.61 0.67 3.94
CA ASN A 120 14.26 1.20 4.17
C ASN A 120 13.42 0.30 5.11
N ARG A 121 14.03 -0.75 5.67
CA ARG A 121 13.42 -1.70 6.60
C ARG A 121 12.73 -1.03 7.78
N ALA A 122 13.39 -0.08 8.43
CA ALA A 122 12.83 0.59 9.62
C ALA A 122 11.54 1.37 9.30
N MET A 123 11.45 1.97 8.12
CA MET A 123 10.26 2.69 7.67
C MET A 123 9.15 1.70 7.33
N GLY A 124 9.43 0.66 6.54
CA GLY A 124 8.44 -0.37 6.22
C GLY A 124 7.89 -1.09 7.45
N GLU A 125 8.73 -1.32 8.47
CA GLU A 125 8.32 -1.83 9.80
C GLU A 125 7.43 -0.84 10.56
N LEU A 126 7.77 0.44 10.55
CA LEU A 126 6.98 1.48 11.22
C LEU A 126 5.58 1.58 10.59
N LEU A 127 5.53 1.50 9.26
CA LEU A 127 4.28 1.50 8.49
C LEU A 127 3.57 0.14 8.56
N GLY A 128 4.23 -0.94 8.96
CA GLY A 128 3.70 -2.30 8.87
C GLY A 128 3.41 -2.74 7.42
N ALA A 129 4.18 -2.23 6.46
CA ALA A 129 3.95 -2.45 5.03
C ALA A 129 4.16 -3.92 4.63
N TYR A 130 5.28 -4.51 5.04
CA TYR A 130 5.62 -5.90 4.71
C TYR A 130 4.62 -6.90 5.28
N GLU A 131 4.25 -6.72 6.55
CA GLU A 131 3.27 -7.58 7.23
C GLU A 131 1.88 -7.48 6.60
N ARG A 132 1.46 -6.27 6.22
CA ARG A 132 0.18 -6.06 5.54
C ARG A 132 0.13 -6.76 4.19
N GLU A 133 1.18 -6.63 3.39
CA GLU A 133 1.27 -7.29 2.09
C GLU A 133 1.25 -8.81 2.25
N SER A 134 2.04 -9.38 3.17
CA SER A 134 2.04 -10.83 3.42
C SER A 134 0.68 -11.34 3.88
N CYS A 135 0.02 -10.63 4.82
CA CYS A 135 -1.31 -11.01 5.27
C CYS A 135 -2.38 -10.86 4.17
N PHE A 136 -2.26 -9.87 3.28
CA PHE A 136 -3.18 -9.72 2.16
C PHE A 136 -3.10 -10.92 1.21
N TYR A 137 -1.89 -11.33 0.81
CA TYR A 137 -1.72 -12.47 -0.08
C TYR A 137 -2.16 -13.79 0.56
N ASP A 138 -1.91 -13.98 1.85
CA ASP A 138 -2.31 -15.17 2.60
C ASP A 138 -3.83 -15.24 2.82
N GLU A 139 -4.47 -14.11 3.16
CA GLU A 139 -5.84 -14.13 3.68
C GLU A 139 -6.91 -13.59 2.71
N MET A 140 -6.54 -12.90 1.62
CA MET A 140 -7.51 -12.17 0.78
C MET A 140 -7.28 -12.26 -0.74
N ALA A 141 -6.04 -12.40 -1.21
CA ALA A 141 -5.74 -12.34 -2.65
C ALA A 141 -6.46 -13.43 -3.48
N GLY A 142 -6.64 -14.63 -2.91
CA GLY A 142 -7.28 -15.75 -3.61
C GLY A 142 -8.77 -15.58 -3.93
N ASP A 143 -9.47 -14.70 -3.20
CA ASP A 143 -10.90 -14.44 -3.36
C ASP A 143 -11.20 -13.11 -4.07
N LEU A 144 -10.17 -12.43 -4.58
CA LEU A 144 -10.30 -11.10 -5.15
C LEU A 144 -10.88 -11.16 -6.58
N PRO A 145 -11.97 -10.44 -6.90
CA PRO A 145 -12.51 -10.34 -8.27
C PRO A 145 -11.73 -9.31 -9.11
N LEU A 146 -10.41 -9.32 -8.96
CA LEU A 146 -9.42 -8.48 -9.63
C LEU A 146 -8.13 -9.30 -9.71
N GLU A 147 -7.45 -9.28 -10.86
CA GLU A 147 -6.24 -10.06 -11.04
C GLU A 147 -5.07 -9.45 -10.27
N THR A 148 -4.36 -10.28 -9.50
CA THR A 148 -3.16 -9.93 -8.74
C THR A 148 -2.20 -11.12 -8.84
N PRO A 149 -0.87 -10.93 -8.75
CA PRO A 149 0.07 -12.04 -8.85
C PRO A 149 -0.26 -13.16 -7.86
N ARG A 150 -0.28 -14.41 -8.32
CA ARG A 150 -0.47 -15.55 -7.41
C ARG A 150 0.66 -15.61 -6.39
N MET A 151 0.35 -15.87 -5.12
CA MET A 151 1.37 -16.17 -4.11
C MET A 151 1.72 -17.67 -4.17
N TYR A 152 2.98 -17.98 -4.49
CA TYR A 152 3.53 -19.32 -4.40
C TYR A 152 4.01 -19.66 -3.00
N TYR A 153 4.50 -18.70 -2.22
CA TYR A 153 4.89 -18.92 -0.83
C TYR A 153 4.98 -17.58 -0.12
N GLY A 154 4.64 -17.53 1.17
CA GLY A 154 4.81 -16.34 1.98
C GLY A 154 5.03 -16.69 3.44
N ASP A 155 6.03 -16.08 4.07
CA ASP A 155 6.26 -16.25 5.51
C ASP A 155 6.95 -15.03 6.11
N PHE A 156 6.69 -14.78 7.40
CA PHE A 156 7.28 -13.68 8.12
C PHE A 156 7.33 -13.91 9.64
N ASP A 157 8.35 -13.36 10.30
CA ASP A 157 8.42 -13.39 11.75
C ASP A 157 7.29 -12.52 12.36
N ARG A 158 6.36 -13.14 13.09
CA ARG A 158 5.28 -12.41 13.78
C ARG A 158 5.81 -11.60 14.97
N ASP A 159 5.22 -10.44 15.19
CA ASP A 159 5.49 -9.59 16.34
C ASP A 159 4.19 -9.26 17.09
N MET A 160 4.02 -9.75 18.32
CA MET A 160 2.81 -9.44 19.11
C MET A 160 2.62 -7.93 19.37
N ALA A 161 3.65 -7.10 19.18
CA ALA A 161 3.51 -5.65 19.20
C ALA A 161 2.87 -5.07 17.93
N SER A 162 3.00 -5.73 16.77
CA SER A 162 2.32 -5.32 15.54
C SER A 162 0.82 -5.56 15.60
N GLU A 163 0.37 -6.57 16.33
CA GLU A 163 -1.07 -6.77 16.64
C GLU A 163 -1.70 -5.59 17.42
N ARG A 164 -0.87 -4.68 17.96
CA ARG A 164 -1.29 -3.44 18.63
C ARG A 164 -1.00 -2.18 17.83
N GLN A 165 -0.59 -2.31 16.56
CA GLN A 165 -0.25 -1.19 15.70
C GLN A 165 -1.41 -0.20 15.59
N GLU A 166 -2.65 -0.67 15.45
CA GLU A 166 -3.83 0.19 15.42
C GLU A 166 -3.93 1.06 16.70
N ALA A 167 -3.69 0.48 17.87
CA ALA A 167 -3.71 1.21 19.14
C ALA A 167 -2.55 2.22 19.24
N ALA A 168 -1.37 1.86 18.75
CA ALA A 168 -0.22 2.76 18.69
C ALA A 168 -0.47 3.94 17.75
N LEU A 169 -1.06 3.69 16.57
CA LEU A 169 -1.43 4.71 15.60
C LEU A 169 -2.52 5.64 16.16
N LYS A 170 -3.56 5.10 16.82
CA LYS A 170 -4.58 5.92 17.51
C LYS A 170 -3.98 6.82 18.60
N LEU A 171 -2.98 6.32 19.34
CA LEU A 171 -2.28 7.12 20.35
C LEU A 171 -1.43 8.21 19.68
N ALA A 172 -0.68 7.86 18.64
CA ALA A 172 0.10 8.80 17.85
C ALA A 172 -0.80 9.89 17.25
N ASP A 173 -1.97 9.52 16.70
CA ASP A 173 -3.00 10.42 16.16
C ASP A 173 -3.68 11.30 17.23
N ARG A 174 -3.46 11.08 18.52
CA ARG A 174 -3.93 11.98 19.60
C ARG A 174 -2.82 12.80 20.25
N THR A 175 -1.56 12.55 19.88
CA THR A 175 -0.40 13.12 20.56
C THR A 175 -0.16 14.56 20.08
N PRO A 176 0.04 15.56 20.96
CA PRO A 176 0.27 16.95 20.58
C PRO A 176 1.31 17.10 19.45
N ARG A 177 1.05 17.98 18.46
CA ARG A 177 1.89 18.09 17.24
C ARG A 177 3.37 18.30 17.55
N LEU A 178 3.68 19.09 18.57
CA LEU A 178 5.04 19.36 19.06
C LEU A 178 5.82 18.07 19.42
N LEU A 179 5.12 16.99 19.79
CA LEU A 179 5.72 15.70 20.15
C LEU A 179 5.72 14.69 19.00
N THR A 180 5.09 15.00 17.86
CA THR A 180 4.94 14.05 16.75
C THR A 180 6.29 13.67 16.15
N GLY A 181 7.19 14.65 15.97
CA GLY A 181 8.56 14.37 15.51
C GLY A 181 9.35 13.47 16.47
N LEU A 182 9.18 13.65 17.79
CA LEU A 182 9.81 12.78 18.79
C LEU A 182 9.24 11.36 18.73
N MET A 183 7.92 11.22 18.60
CA MET A 183 7.24 9.93 18.48
C MET A 183 7.66 9.17 17.22
N THR A 184 7.74 9.85 16.08
CA THR A 184 8.23 9.25 14.83
C THR A 184 9.67 8.78 14.97
N ARG A 185 10.56 9.59 15.56
CA ARG A 185 11.97 9.20 15.80
C ARG A 185 12.07 8.00 16.74
N LEU A 186 11.26 7.96 17.80
CA LEU A 186 11.20 6.82 18.70
C LEU A 186 10.67 5.57 17.97
N GLY A 187 9.61 5.71 17.17
CA GLY A 187 9.03 4.64 16.35
C GLY A 187 10.04 4.06 15.36
N LEU A 188 10.76 4.91 14.63
CA LEU A 188 11.85 4.51 13.72
C LEU A 188 12.98 3.83 14.48
N TRP A 189 13.38 4.35 15.64
CA TRP A 189 14.42 3.73 16.46
C TRP A 189 14.01 2.35 16.97
N VAL A 190 12.76 2.16 17.41
CA VAL A 190 12.23 0.84 17.80
C VAL A 190 12.19 -0.09 16.60
N SER A 191 11.68 0.39 15.46
CA SER A 191 11.51 -0.39 14.24
C SER A 191 12.84 -0.83 13.63
N GLY A 192 13.86 0.05 13.64
CA GLY A 192 15.22 -0.28 13.18
C GLY A 192 15.96 -1.28 14.06
N ARG A 193 15.44 -1.62 15.26
CA ARG A 193 15.98 -2.69 16.11
C ARG A 193 15.26 -4.03 15.91
N LYS A 194 14.21 -4.06 15.10
CA LYS A 194 13.51 -5.30 14.76
C LYS A 194 14.28 -6.04 13.67
N ASN A 195 14.51 -7.33 13.89
CA ASN A 195 15.11 -8.24 12.92
C ASN A 195 14.06 -9.22 12.35
N ARG A 196 12.82 -8.77 12.15
CA ARG A 196 11.73 -9.63 11.63
C ARG A 196 11.98 -9.96 10.17
N ARG A 197 12.03 -11.24 9.81
CA ARG A 197 12.26 -11.70 8.44
C ARG A 197 10.94 -11.77 7.69
N TYR A 198 11.00 -11.57 6.37
CA TYR A 198 9.84 -11.63 5.47
C TYR A 198 10.30 -12.19 4.13
N ILE A 199 9.46 -13.02 3.54
CA ILE A 199 9.61 -13.49 2.17
C ILE A 199 8.23 -13.59 1.52
N LEU A 200 8.13 -13.13 0.27
CA LEU A 200 7.04 -13.46 -0.63
C LEU A 200 7.63 -14.01 -1.92
N LEU A 201 7.16 -15.18 -2.34
CA LEU A 201 7.35 -15.73 -3.67
C LEU A 201 6.03 -15.54 -4.43
N LEU A 202 6.07 -14.72 -5.48
CA LEU A 202 4.93 -14.34 -6.29
C LEU A 202 5.11 -14.82 -7.74
N GLU A 203 3.99 -14.94 -8.45
CA GLU A 203 3.94 -15.07 -9.89
C GLU A 203 4.75 -13.98 -10.57
N ASP A 204 5.54 -14.36 -11.57
CA ASP A 204 6.19 -13.42 -12.47
C ASP A 204 5.23 -13.06 -13.61
N ILE A 205 4.76 -11.82 -13.57
CA ILE A 205 3.85 -11.24 -14.57
C ILE A 205 4.62 -10.56 -15.71
N GLY A 206 5.86 -10.99 -15.99
CA GLY A 206 6.71 -10.41 -17.03
C GLY A 206 6.19 -10.59 -18.47
N ASP A 207 5.12 -11.36 -18.65
CA ASP A 207 4.36 -11.49 -19.89
C ASP A 207 3.35 -10.33 -20.09
N ALA A 208 2.99 -9.62 -19.02
CA ALA A 208 2.06 -8.50 -19.06
C ALA A 208 2.75 -7.17 -19.42
N GLU A 209 2.02 -6.28 -20.08
CA GLU A 209 2.49 -4.93 -20.41
C GLU A 209 2.44 -4.05 -19.14
N PRO A 210 3.57 -3.52 -18.64
CA PRO A 210 3.57 -2.67 -17.46
C PRO A 210 2.91 -1.32 -17.78
N GLY A 211 2.08 -0.82 -16.87
CA GLY A 211 1.64 0.56 -16.89
C GLY A 211 2.80 1.52 -16.63
N ASP A 212 2.71 2.73 -17.16
CA ASP A 212 3.71 3.77 -16.96
C ASP A 212 3.04 5.03 -16.43
N GLN A 213 3.33 5.34 -15.16
CA GLN A 213 2.81 6.53 -14.51
C GLN A 213 3.29 7.83 -15.17
N LEU A 214 4.45 7.83 -15.82
CA LEU A 214 5.01 9.02 -16.45
C LEU A 214 4.25 9.39 -17.72
N THR A 215 4.03 8.43 -18.62
CA THR A 215 3.29 8.67 -19.87
C THR A 215 1.77 8.69 -19.66
N GLY A 216 1.26 7.93 -18.70
CA GLY A 216 -0.17 7.78 -18.47
C GLY A 216 -0.84 6.84 -19.47
N VAL A 217 -2.16 6.67 -19.36
CA VAL A 217 -2.95 5.84 -20.28
C VAL A 217 -4.16 6.61 -20.82
N SER A 218 -4.84 6.07 -21.84
CA SER A 218 -6.04 6.69 -22.39
C SER A 218 -7.25 6.60 -21.43
N PRO A 219 -8.28 7.43 -21.61
CA PRO A 219 -9.51 7.34 -20.81
C PRO A 219 -10.15 5.95 -20.87
N GLU A 220 -10.15 5.29 -22.03
CA GLU A 220 -10.71 3.94 -22.18
C GLU A 220 -9.96 2.93 -21.32
N ARG A 221 -8.62 3.03 -21.26
CA ARG A 221 -7.81 2.15 -20.42
C ARG A 221 -8.00 2.47 -18.93
N CYS A 222 -8.18 3.74 -18.57
CA CYS A 222 -8.60 4.12 -17.22
C CYS A 222 -9.95 3.49 -16.85
N ALA A 223 -10.91 3.45 -17.77
CA ALA A 223 -12.21 2.82 -17.54
C ALA A 223 -12.07 1.32 -17.22
N THR A 224 -11.20 0.60 -17.93
CA THR A 224 -10.92 -0.82 -17.66
C THR A 224 -10.36 -1.04 -16.26
N VAL A 225 -9.37 -0.24 -15.84
CA VAL A 225 -8.79 -0.31 -14.49
C VAL A 225 -9.84 0.02 -13.42
N LEU A 226 -10.62 1.09 -13.62
CA LEU A 226 -11.68 1.47 -12.69
C LEU A 226 -12.78 0.42 -12.60
N ALA A 227 -13.13 -0.27 -13.69
CA ALA A 227 -14.09 -1.36 -13.66
C ALA A 227 -13.57 -2.54 -12.81
N ALA A 228 -12.29 -2.89 -12.92
CA ALA A 228 -11.68 -3.91 -12.06
C ALA A 228 -11.68 -3.49 -10.58
N ILE A 229 -11.27 -2.25 -10.29
CA ILE A 229 -11.31 -1.68 -8.93
C ILE A 229 -12.74 -1.66 -8.39
N ALA A 230 -13.74 -1.32 -9.21
CA ALA A 230 -15.16 -1.35 -8.82
C ALA A 230 -15.63 -2.77 -8.45
N ARG A 231 -15.23 -3.80 -9.20
CA ARG A 231 -15.55 -5.20 -8.86
C ARG A 231 -14.95 -5.60 -7.51
N MET A 232 -13.68 -5.27 -7.28
CA MET A 232 -13.04 -5.48 -5.99
C MET A 232 -13.78 -4.76 -4.86
N HIS A 233 -14.05 -3.47 -5.04
CA HIS A 233 -14.74 -2.66 -4.04
C HIS A 233 -16.13 -3.19 -3.72
N ALA A 234 -16.88 -3.65 -4.73
CA ALA A 234 -18.20 -4.24 -4.54
C ALA A 234 -18.14 -5.54 -3.73
N ALA A 235 -17.17 -6.42 -3.97
CA ALA A 235 -17.05 -7.69 -3.24
C ALA A 235 -16.79 -7.53 -1.74
N TYR A 236 -16.19 -6.41 -1.33
CA TYR A 236 -15.91 -6.09 0.07
C TYR A 236 -16.74 -4.91 0.61
N TRP A 237 -17.80 -4.51 -0.11
CA TRP A 237 -18.62 -3.35 0.23
C TRP A 237 -19.32 -3.55 1.58
N GLU A 238 -18.98 -2.70 2.55
CA GLU A 238 -19.47 -2.75 3.94
C GLU A 238 -19.39 -4.15 4.57
N SER A 239 -18.40 -4.93 4.16
CA SER A 239 -18.28 -6.33 4.54
C SER A 239 -17.65 -6.51 5.92
N GLU A 240 -18.28 -7.32 6.78
CA GLU A 240 -17.72 -7.77 8.06
C GLU A 240 -16.40 -8.54 7.87
N ALA A 241 -16.10 -9.04 6.66
CA ALA A 241 -14.85 -9.72 6.35
C ALA A 241 -13.62 -8.81 6.47
N LEU A 242 -13.81 -7.48 6.51
CA LEU A 242 -12.75 -6.49 6.73
C LEU A 242 -12.50 -6.19 8.21
N GLU A 243 -13.34 -6.72 9.11
CA GLU A 243 -13.21 -6.48 10.54
C GLU A 243 -12.29 -7.49 11.22
N ASN A 244 -11.82 -7.16 12.42
CA ASN A 244 -11.03 -8.04 13.29
C ASN A 244 -9.69 -8.53 12.68
N ARG A 245 -9.18 -7.83 11.66
CA ARG A 245 -7.85 -8.04 11.10
C ARG A 245 -6.91 -6.97 11.64
N PHE A 246 -5.95 -7.37 12.47
CA PHE A 246 -5.01 -6.43 13.11
C PHE A 246 -4.15 -5.66 12.09
N TRP A 247 -3.91 -6.27 10.93
CA TRP A 247 -3.11 -5.71 9.85
C TRP A 247 -3.93 -4.76 8.95
N LEU A 248 -5.26 -4.92 8.88
CA LEU A 248 -6.12 -4.11 7.99
C LEU A 248 -6.65 -2.86 8.72
N VAL A 249 -5.78 -1.85 8.83
CA VAL A 249 -6.09 -0.60 9.54
C VAL A 249 -6.99 0.33 8.71
N PRO A 250 -7.84 1.15 9.36
CA PRO A 250 -8.69 2.10 8.65
C PRO A 250 -7.90 3.26 8.04
N LEU A 251 -8.26 3.71 6.84
CA LEU A 251 -7.60 4.84 6.15
C LEU A 251 -7.56 6.13 6.99
N SER A 252 -8.56 6.36 7.85
CA SER A 252 -8.65 7.55 8.69
C SER A 252 -7.77 7.53 9.93
N ILE A 253 -7.05 6.43 10.20
CA ILE A 253 -6.30 6.23 11.44
C ILE A 253 -5.18 7.25 11.66
N ASP A 254 -4.63 7.77 10.57
CA ASP A 254 -3.52 8.71 10.53
C ASP A 254 -3.94 10.08 9.97
N ALA A 255 -5.24 10.40 9.95
CA ALA A 255 -5.77 11.63 9.34
C ALA A 255 -5.09 12.91 9.87
N ARG A 256 -4.87 13.02 11.20
CA ARG A 256 -4.22 14.20 11.78
C ARG A 256 -2.71 14.21 11.51
N ILE A 257 -2.07 13.05 11.58
CA ILE A 257 -0.64 12.90 11.28
C ILE A 257 -0.37 13.30 9.83
N ARG A 258 -1.16 12.76 8.90
CA ARG A 258 -1.11 13.05 7.47
C ARG A 258 -1.29 14.54 7.20
N ASN A 259 -2.33 15.16 7.76
CA ASN A 259 -2.54 16.60 7.60
C ASN A 259 -1.41 17.45 8.21
N GLY A 260 -0.83 17.00 9.33
CA GLY A 260 0.34 17.63 9.94
C GLY A 260 1.56 17.60 9.03
N LEU A 261 1.91 16.42 8.49
CA LEU A 261 3.02 16.25 7.55
C LEU A 261 2.82 17.08 6.28
N PHE A 262 1.61 17.06 5.73
CA PHE A 262 1.23 17.88 4.59
C PHE A 262 1.47 19.37 4.84
N LYS A 263 1.04 19.89 6.00
CA LYS A 263 1.26 21.30 6.38
C LYS A 263 2.74 21.64 6.46
N ASP A 264 3.51 20.75 7.07
CA ASP A 264 4.92 20.98 7.33
C ASP A 264 5.74 20.95 6.02
N SER A 265 5.29 20.20 5.00
CA SER A 265 5.93 20.13 3.67
C SER A 265 5.55 21.26 2.71
N GLN A 266 4.51 22.04 2.99
CA GLN A 266 4.02 23.08 2.07
C GLN A 266 5.06 24.12 1.65
N PRO A 267 5.94 24.62 2.55
CA PRO A 267 6.97 25.57 2.15
C PRO A 267 7.91 24.98 1.09
N THR A 268 8.45 23.78 1.34
CA THR A 268 9.34 23.08 0.40
C THR A 268 8.65 22.75 -0.92
N PHE A 269 7.40 22.26 -0.85
CA PHE A 269 6.62 21.94 -2.04
C PHE A 269 6.44 23.18 -2.93
N ARG A 270 6.03 24.30 -2.34
CA ARG A 270 5.79 25.56 -3.06
C ARG A 270 7.07 26.16 -3.62
N GLU A 271 8.21 25.98 -2.94
CA GLU A 271 9.51 26.38 -3.47
C GLU A 271 9.88 25.55 -4.71
N LYS A 272 9.79 24.22 -4.63
CA LYS A 272 10.20 23.31 -5.71
C LYS A 272 9.25 23.32 -6.91
N PHE A 273 7.95 23.43 -6.65
CA PHE A 273 6.89 23.27 -7.66
C PHE A 273 6.08 24.56 -7.87
N ALA A 274 6.68 25.73 -7.63
CA ALA A 274 6.03 27.03 -7.78
C ALA A 274 5.32 27.21 -9.14
N HIS A 275 5.91 26.66 -10.20
CA HIS A 275 5.38 26.73 -11.57
C HIS A 275 4.08 25.94 -11.78
N LEU A 276 3.75 25.00 -10.89
CA LEU A 276 2.53 24.19 -10.93
C LEU A 276 1.40 24.76 -10.06
N VAL A 277 1.70 25.74 -9.21
CA VAL A 277 0.74 26.30 -8.25
C VAL A 277 0.05 27.52 -8.83
N ASP A 278 -0.98 27.28 -9.64
CA ASP A 278 -1.93 28.31 -10.05
C ASP A 278 -2.96 28.63 -8.94
N ASP A 279 -3.83 29.62 -9.17
CA ASP A 279 -4.87 30.03 -8.20
C ASP A 279 -5.80 28.88 -7.80
N SER A 280 -6.06 27.94 -8.72
CA SER A 280 -6.98 26.85 -8.47
C SER A 280 -6.35 25.78 -7.59
N PHE A 281 -5.11 25.39 -7.90
CA PHE A 281 -4.36 24.46 -7.09
C PHE A 281 -3.98 25.05 -5.74
N ASP A 282 -3.68 26.35 -5.67
CA ASP A 282 -3.46 27.06 -4.41
C ASP A 282 -4.68 26.99 -3.47
N ARG A 283 -5.89 27.17 -4.01
CA ARG A 283 -7.13 26.98 -3.25
C ARG A 283 -7.25 25.56 -2.71
N ALA A 284 -6.91 24.55 -3.51
CA ALA A 284 -6.95 23.15 -3.08
C ALA A 284 -5.93 22.86 -1.96
N LEU A 285 -4.69 23.32 -2.11
CA LEU A 285 -3.65 23.20 -1.09
C LEU A 285 -4.05 23.92 0.21
N SER A 286 -4.56 25.15 0.09
CA SER A 286 -5.03 25.96 1.22
C SER A 286 -6.22 25.32 1.93
N TRP A 287 -7.18 24.77 1.19
CA TRP A 287 -8.31 24.03 1.76
C TRP A 287 -7.83 22.76 2.46
N ALA A 288 -6.94 21.97 1.83
CA ALA A 288 -6.40 20.75 2.41
C ALA A 288 -5.62 21.04 3.69
N ALA A 289 -4.91 22.17 3.75
CA ALA A 289 -4.24 22.62 4.97
C ALA A 289 -5.28 22.96 6.05
N ALA A 290 -6.27 23.80 5.74
CA ALA A 290 -7.24 24.24 6.73
C ALA A 290 -8.13 23.10 7.25
N ASN A 291 -8.59 22.23 6.36
CA ASN A 291 -9.74 21.34 6.60
C ASN A 291 -9.42 19.86 6.48
N GLY A 292 -8.25 19.49 5.99
CA GLY A 292 -8.05 18.14 5.48
C GLY A 292 -8.05 17.03 6.53
N GLU A 293 -7.83 17.31 7.82
CA GLU A 293 -8.11 16.32 8.87
C GLU A 293 -9.61 15.98 8.93
N GLU A 294 -10.48 17.00 9.02
CA GLU A 294 -11.94 16.78 9.05
C GLU A 294 -12.44 16.24 7.72
N GLY A 295 -11.86 16.66 6.59
CA GLY A 295 -12.15 16.11 5.27
C GLY A 295 -11.99 14.59 5.23
N VAL A 296 -10.85 14.06 5.70
CA VAL A 296 -10.60 12.61 5.80
C VAL A 296 -11.55 11.93 6.78
N ARG A 297 -11.78 12.53 7.96
CA ARG A 297 -12.68 11.95 8.97
C ARG A 297 -14.12 11.91 8.49
N ARG A 298 -14.57 12.93 7.75
CA ARG A 298 -15.90 13.01 7.15
C ARG A 298 -16.06 12.01 6.01
N LEU A 299 -15.09 11.94 5.11
CA LEU A 299 -15.04 10.94 4.05
C LEU A 299 -15.22 9.54 4.65
N TYR A 300 -14.53 9.23 5.75
CA TYR A 300 -14.68 7.94 6.44
C TYR A 300 -16.04 7.77 7.14
N ARG A 301 -16.62 8.83 7.70
CA ARG A 301 -17.88 8.76 8.48
C ARG A 301 -19.13 8.69 7.60
N GLU A 302 -19.10 9.33 6.43
CA GLU A 302 -20.27 9.53 5.56
C GLU A 302 -20.24 8.72 4.28
N SER A 303 -19.24 7.85 4.09
CA SER A 303 -19.08 7.06 2.87
C SER A 303 -18.96 5.58 3.20
N PRO A 304 -19.54 4.69 2.38
CA PRO A 304 -19.40 3.25 2.56
C PRO A 304 -17.94 2.82 2.50
N THR A 305 -17.56 1.88 3.37
CA THR A 305 -16.18 1.36 3.43
C THR A 305 -16.03 0.06 2.68
N THR A 306 -14.87 -0.16 2.08
CA THR A 306 -14.48 -1.40 1.41
C THR A 306 -12.98 -1.65 1.57
N LEU A 307 -12.45 -2.70 0.93
CA LEU A 307 -11.02 -2.97 0.82
C LEU A 307 -10.39 -1.96 -0.15
N LEU A 308 -9.28 -1.35 0.24
CA LEU A 308 -8.56 -0.36 -0.55
C LEU A 308 -7.14 -0.84 -0.84
N HIS A 309 -6.66 -0.65 -2.06
CA HIS A 309 -5.27 -0.78 -2.45
C HIS A 309 -4.41 0.36 -1.85
N CYS A 310 -4.94 1.60 -1.83
CA CYS A 310 -4.30 2.83 -1.37
C CYS A 310 -3.09 3.34 -2.18
N ASP A 311 -2.57 2.57 -3.13
CA ASP A 311 -1.57 3.03 -4.12
C ASP A 311 -1.81 2.49 -5.55
N PRO A 312 -3.04 2.54 -6.11
CA PRO A 312 -3.33 1.94 -7.42
C PRO A 312 -2.79 2.81 -8.58
N ARG A 313 -1.54 3.28 -8.49
CA ARG A 313 -0.87 4.04 -9.56
C ARG A 313 -0.53 3.12 -10.73
N LEU A 314 -0.32 3.67 -11.92
CA LEU A 314 -0.07 2.88 -13.12
C LEU A 314 1.19 2.03 -13.04
N ASP A 315 2.23 2.46 -12.32
CA ASP A 315 3.43 1.64 -12.10
C ASP A 315 3.13 0.35 -11.29
N ASN A 316 1.98 0.31 -10.61
CA ASN A 316 1.48 -0.84 -9.83
C ASN A 316 0.35 -1.59 -10.57
N VAL A 317 0.19 -1.33 -11.87
CA VAL A 317 -0.77 -2.00 -12.75
C VAL A 317 -0.04 -2.51 -13.98
N ALA A 318 -0.28 -3.76 -14.36
CA ALA A 318 0.12 -4.32 -15.64
C ALA A 318 -1.11 -4.77 -16.43
N PHE A 319 -0.97 -5.05 -17.71
CA PHE A 319 -2.06 -5.45 -18.57
C PHE A 319 -1.74 -6.76 -19.29
N ARG A 320 -2.58 -7.77 -19.10
CA ARG A 320 -2.51 -9.06 -19.78
C ARG A 320 -3.79 -9.23 -20.57
N ASP A 321 -3.66 -9.37 -21.89
CA ASP A 321 -4.80 -9.46 -22.82
C ASP A 321 -5.82 -8.31 -22.68
N GLY A 322 -5.35 -7.12 -22.26
CA GLY A 322 -6.18 -5.94 -22.03
C GLY A 322 -6.81 -5.85 -20.64
N GLU A 323 -6.77 -6.91 -19.83
CA GLU A 323 -7.25 -6.90 -18.45
C GLU A 323 -6.15 -6.43 -17.48
N PRO A 324 -6.49 -5.67 -16.43
CA PRO A 324 -5.53 -5.12 -15.49
C PRO A 324 -5.17 -6.13 -14.39
N ILE A 325 -3.87 -6.26 -14.14
CA ILE A 325 -3.29 -6.95 -13.00
C ILE A 325 -2.78 -5.89 -12.04
N VAL A 326 -3.30 -5.85 -10.81
CA VAL A 326 -2.87 -4.89 -9.78
C VAL A 326 -1.95 -5.59 -8.78
N PHE A 327 -0.83 -4.97 -8.45
CA PHE A 327 0.18 -5.50 -7.55
C PHE A 327 0.71 -4.44 -6.58
N ASP A 328 1.56 -4.85 -5.66
CA ASP A 328 2.12 -4.01 -4.58
C ASP A 328 1.10 -3.55 -3.52
N TRP A 329 0.50 -4.53 -2.85
CA TRP A 329 -0.53 -4.34 -1.82
C TRP A 329 0.01 -3.88 -0.45
N GLN A 330 1.20 -3.27 -0.40
CA GLN A 330 1.84 -2.83 0.84
C GLN A 330 1.07 -1.75 1.59
N LEU A 331 0.29 -0.95 0.86
CA LEU A 331 -0.52 0.11 1.43
C LEU A 331 -1.97 -0.30 1.71
N VAL A 332 -2.34 -1.56 1.48
CA VAL A 332 -3.70 -2.06 1.67
C VAL A 332 -4.29 -1.65 3.03
N ARG A 333 -5.52 -1.15 2.98
CA ARG A 333 -6.30 -0.65 4.13
C ARG A 333 -7.78 -0.91 3.90
N ARG A 334 -8.61 -0.57 4.89
CA ARG A 334 -10.05 -0.46 4.72
C ARG A 334 -10.51 0.99 4.79
N GLY A 335 -11.49 1.36 3.98
CA GLY A 335 -12.02 2.72 3.98
C GLY A 335 -12.88 3.06 2.77
N PRO A 336 -13.17 4.35 2.58
CA PRO A 336 -14.05 4.84 1.52
C PRO A 336 -13.55 4.49 0.12
N ALA A 337 -14.38 3.81 -0.66
CA ALA A 337 -14.05 3.31 -2.01
C ALA A 337 -13.54 4.40 -2.96
N ALA A 338 -14.06 5.62 -2.82
CA ALA A 338 -13.67 6.75 -3.66
C ALA A 338 -12.20 7.17 -3.50
N TYR A 339 -11.50 6.74 -2.44
CA TYR A 339 -10.09 7.06 -2.24
C TYR A 339 -9.21 6.45 -3.34
N ASP A 340 -9.38 5.16 -3.65
CA ASP A 340 -8.59 4.50 -4.70
C ASP A 340 -8.91 5.06 -6.09
N VAL A 341 -10.18 5.40 -6.35
CA VAL A 341 -10.60 6.05 -7.60
C VAL A 341 -9.93 7.41 -7.75
N ALA A 342 -9.95 8.23 -6.69
CA ALA A 342 -9.30 9.52 -6.67
C ALA A 342 -7.78 9.41 -6.80
N TYR A 343 -7.16 8.46 -6.10
CA TYR A 343 -5.73 8.24 -6.16
C TYR A 343 -5.29 7.83 -7.58
N PHE A 344 -5.98 6.87 -8.20
CA PHE A 344 -5.71 6.46 -9.58
C PHE A 344 -5.86 7.62 -10.55
N LEU A 345 -7.02 8.29 -10.57
CA LEU A 345 -7.30 9.38 -11.50
C LEU A 345 -6.47 10.64 -11.24
N SER A 346 -5.87 10.79 -10.07
CA SER A 346 -4.97 11.92 -9.79
C SER A 346 -3.72 11.92 -10.66
N GLY A 347 -3.34 10.78 -11.24
CA GLY A 347 -2.14 10.67 -12.06
C GLY A 347 -2.25 9.77 -13.28
N ALA A 348 -3.29 8.95 -13.44
CA ALA A 348 -3.32 7.90 -14.47
C ALA A 348 -3.49 8.40 -15.92
N CYS A 349 -4.08 9.57 -16.15
CA CYS A 349 -4.31 10.06 -17.51
C CYS A 349 -3.96 11.55 -17.61
N ALA A 350 -3.17 11.90 -18.63
CA ALA A 350 -2.72 13.27 -18.85
C ALA A 350 -3.82 14.18 -19.42
N ASP A 351 -4.70 13.62 -20.26
CA ASP A 351 -5.57 14.40 -21.15
C ASP A 351 -7.07 14.31 -20.79
N LEU A 352 -7.41 14.02 -19.53
CA LEU A 352 -8.82 13.97 -19.13
C LEU A 352 -9.45 15.36 -19.13
N THR A 353 -10.53 15.57 -19.87
CA THR A 353 -11.41 16.72 -19.64
C THR A 353 -12.26 16.49 -18.39
N GLY A 354 -13.01 17.51 -17.95
CA GLY A 354 -14.00 17.34 -16.87
C GLY A 354 -15.16 16.40 -17.26
N ASP A 355 -15.50 16.34 -18.55
CA ASP A 355 -16.54 15.45 -19.05
C ASP A 355 -16.06 13.99 -19.06
N ASP A 356 -14.82 13.75 -19.48
CA ASP A 356 -14.20 12.41 -19.45
C ASP A 356 -14.11 11.88 -18.01
N GLU A 357 -13.69 12.72 -17.07
CA GLU A 357 -13.63 12.38 -15.65
C GLU A 357 -15.02 12.00 -15.10
N ALA A 358 -16.05 12.78 -15.44
CA ALA A 358 -17.42 12.48 -15.05
C ALA A 358 -17.93 11.18 -15.68
N GLU A 359 -17.53 10.87 -16.92
CA GLU A 359 -17.84 9.60 -17.59
C GLU A 359 -17.15 8.40 -16.92
N LEU A 360 -15.88 8.54 -16.56
CA LEU A 360 -15.14 7.52 -15.81
C LEU A 360 -15.78 7.22 -14.45
N LEU A 361 -16.20 8.26 -13.73
CA LEU A 361 -16.94 8.10 -12.48
C LEU A 361 -18.30 7.41 -12.69
N ARG A 362 -19.01 7.72 -13.79
CA ARG A 362 -20.27 7.05 -14.14
C ARG A 362 -20.04 5.57 -14.48
N GLY A 363 -18.97 5.24 -15.20
CA GLY A 363 -18.59 3.86 -15.52
C GLY A 363 -18.29 3.07 -14.24
N TYR A 364 -17.45 3.61 -13.36
CA TYR A 364 -17.18 3.03 -12.04
C TYR A 364 -18.47 2.81 -11.23
N PHE A 365 -19.35 3.82 -11.17
CA PHE A 365 -20.63 3.74 -10.46
C PHE A 365 -21.57 2.68 -11.04
N ALA A 366 -21.63 2.55 -12.37
CA ALA A 366 -22.44 1.55 -13.05
C ALA A 366 -21.99 0.12 -12.68
N VAL A 367 -20.68 -0.14 -12.70
CA VAL A 367 -20.12 -1.45 -12.32
C VAL A 367 -20.44 -1.79 -10.85
N LEU A 368 -20.33 -0.83 -9.91
CA LEU A 368 -20.79 -1.06 -8.53
C LEU A 368 -22.26 -1.50 -8.49
N GLY A 369 -23.13 -0.83 -9.25
CA GLY A 369 -24.55 -1.16 -9.35
C GLY A 369 -24.80 -2.56 -9.94
N GLU A 370 -24.07 -2.95 -10.98
CA GLU A 370 -24.13 -4.27 -11.60
C GLU A 370 -23.71 -5.38 -10.61
N GLN A 371 -22.71 -5.10 -9.77
CA GLN A 371 -22.25 -6.00 -8.70
C GLN A 371 -23.16 -6.00 -7.45
N GLY A 372 -24.27 -5.27 -7.48
CA GLY A 372 -25.29 -5.33 -6.42
C GLY A 372 -25.20 -4.25 -5.34
N VAL A 373 -24.29 -3.28 -5.44
CA VAL A 373 -24.19 -2.15 -4.50
C VAL A 373 -25.44 -1.27 -4.61
N ARG A 374 -26.04 -0.93 -3.47
CA ARG A 374 -27.25 -0.08 -3.36
C ARG A 374 -27.08 0.94 -2.25
N GLY A 375 -27.91 1.98 -2.22
CA GLY A 375 -27.88 3.01 -1.17
C GLY A 375 -26.74 4.02 -1.29
N TYR A 376 -25.92 3.92 -2.34
CA TYR A 376 -24.88 4.88 -2.68
C TYR A 376 -25.29 5.65 -3.94
N SER A 377 -25.36 6.99 -3.87
CA SER A 377 -25.76 7.82 -4.99
C SER A 377 -24.55 8.30 -5.80
N PHE A 378 -24.76 8.62 -7.08
CA PHE A 378 -23.70 9.20 -7.90
C PHE A 378 -23.23 10.57 -7.37
N GLU A 379 -24.13 11.36 -6.78
CA GLU A 379 -23.76 12.62 -6.12
C GLU A 379 -22.84 12.40 -4.91
N ALA A 380 -23.11 11.37 -4.11
CA ALA A 380 -22.22 10.97 -3.01
C ALA A 380 -20.85 10.55 -3.56
N LEU A 381 -20.80 9.75 -4.63
CA LEU A 381 -19.54 9.39 -5.30
C LEU A 381 -18.73 10.62 -5.72
N VAL A 382 -19.35 11.60 -6.37
CA VAL A 382 -18.65 12.81 -6.81
C VAL A 382 -18.09 13.60 -5.61
N ARG A 383 -18.87 13.76 -4.54
CA ARG A 383 -18.39 14.39 -3.29
C ARG A 383 -17.22 13.62 -2.68
N ASP A 384 -17.35 12.31 -2.58
CA ASP A 384 -16.37 11.43 -1.94
C ASP A 384 -15.08 11.36 -2.76
N TYR A 385 -15.20 11.41 -4.09
CA TYR A 385 -14.09 11.51 -5.02
C TYR A 385 -13.29 12.80 -4.81
N HIS A 386 -13.94 13.96 -4.69
CA HIS A 386 -13.24 15.22 -4.41
C HIS A 386 -12.54 15.22 -3.04
N LEU A 387 -13.20 14.68 -2.00
CA LEU A 387 -12.55 14.47 -0.70
C LEU A 387 -11.40 13.48 -0.79
N GLY A 388 -11.53 12.43 -1.61
CA GLY A 388 -10.50 11.47 -1.94
C GLY A 388 -9.30 12.12 -2.63
N LEU A 389 -9.52 13.01 -3.60
CA LEU A 389 -8.46 13.75 -4.30
C LEU A 389 -7.68 14.63 -3.34
N LEU A 390 -8.36 15.36 -2.46
CA LEU A 390 -7.72 16.18 -1.44
C LEU A 390 -6.97 15.33 -0.41
N THR A 391 -7.45 14.11 -0.16
CA THR A 391 -6.76 13.14 0.69
C THR A 391 -5.50 12.59 0.01
N ALA A 392 -5.57 12.26 -1.29
CA ALA A 392 -4.42 11.81 -2.09
C ALA A 392 -3.38 12.93 -2.20
N MET A 393 -3.82 14.18 -2.43
CA MET A 393 -2.97 15.37 -2.44
C MET A 393 -2.16 15.51 -1.16
N GLN A 394 -2.75 15.27 0.02
CA GLN A 394 -2.01 15.31 1.27
C GLN A 394 -0.86 14.31 1.34
N THR A 395 -1.06 13.12 0.80
CA THR A 395 -0.06 12.06 0.77
C THR A 395 1.03 12.39 -0.26
N LEU A 396 0.64 12.81 -1.47
CA LEU A 396 1.54 13.00 -2.59
C LEU A 396 2.45 14.23 -2.41
N THR A 397 1.95 15.35 -1.89
CA THR A 397 2.75 16.58 -1.75
C THR A 397 3.59 16.63 -0.46
N ALA A 398 3.69 15.53 0.28
CA ALA A 398 4.51 15.41 1.48
C ALA A 398 6.01 15.22 1.15
N THR A 399 6.58 16.14 0.35
CA THR A 399 7.89 16.01 -0.32
C THR A 399 9.09 15.84 0.61
N ASP A 400 9.00 16.27 1.87
CA ASP A 400 10.10 16.15 2.83
C ASP A 400 10.30 14.71 3.35
N VAL A 401 9.32 13.83 3.10
CA VAL A 401 9.35 12.43 3.52
C VAL A 401 9.83 11.51 2.38
N MET A 402 9.76 11.97 1.14
CA MET A 402 10.13 11.19 -0.04
C MET A 402 11.57 11.52 -0.45
N ASP A 403 12.46 10.52 -0.42
CA ASP A 403 13.76 10.65 -1.07
C ASP A 403 13.54 10.53 -2.59
N MET A 404 13.63 11.66 -3.28
CA MET A 404 13.26 11.76 -4.69
C MET A 404 14.40 11.31 -5.62
N GLY A 405 15.60 11.05 -5.08
CA GLY A 405 16.81 10.76 -5.85
C GLY A 405 17.10 11.79 -6.95
N GLU A 406 17.88 11.37 -7.94
CA GLU A 406 18.01 12.06 -9.23
C GLU A 406 17.37 11.19 -10.33
N GLY A 407 16.72 11.79 -11.34
CA GLY A 407 16.19 11.05 -12.50
C GLY A 407 14.66 10.85 -12.51
N ARG A 408 14.21 9.62 -12.83
CA ARG A 408 12.80 9.28 -13.16
C ARG A 408 11.80 9.70 -12.07
N GLY A 409 12.17 9.55 -10.79
CA GLY A 409 11.29 9.88 -9.66
C GLY A 409 10.84 11.34 -9.62
N VAL A 410 11.73 12.29 -9.93
CA VAL A 410 11.39 13.72 -9.99
C VAL A 410 10.44 14.01 -11.15
N GLN A 411 10.69 13.41 -12.32
CA GLN A 411 9.84 13.58 -13.51
C GLN A 411 8.44 13.01 -13.28
N LEU A 412 8.37 11.83 -12.67
CA LEU A 412 7.11 11.18 -12.29
C LEU A 412 6.28 12.07 -11.39
N MET A 413 6.90 12.67 -10.37
CA MET A 413 6.18 13.52 -9.42
C MET A 413 5.74 14.84 -10.05
N ALA A 414 6.53 15.44 -10.94
CA ALA A 414 6.11 16.61 -11.70
C ALA A 414 4.88 16.32 -12.58
N ALA A 415 4.93 15.24 -13.38
CA ALA A 415 3.81 14.82 -14.22
C ALA A 415 2.55 14.50 -13.39
N TRP A 416 2.72 13.88 -12.22
CA TRP A 416 1.61 13.60 -11.31
C TRP A 416 1.02 14.88 -10.73
N TYR A 417 1.84 15.84 -10.28
CA TYR A 417 1.35 17.10 -9.75
C TYR A 417 0.63 17.95 -10.80
N GLU A 418 1.08 17.95 -12.05
CA GLU A 418 0.37 18.59 -13.17
C GLU A 418 -1.04 18.02 -13.34
N ARG A 419 -1.16 16.69 -13.37
CA ARG A 419 -2.46 16.00 -13.50
C ARG A 419 -3.36 16.23 -12.30
N LEU A 420 -2.79 16.17 -11.09
CA LEU A 420 -3.49 16.44 -9.84
C LEU A 420 -4.00 17.88 -9.77
N ALA A 421 -3.19 18.86 -10.21
CA ALA A 421 -3.60 20.26 -10.28
C ALA A 421 -4.78 20.44 -11.24
N ALA A 422 -4.74 19.79 -12.41
CA ALA A 422 -5.85 19.79 -13.36
C ALA A 422 -7.15 19.22 -12.76
N ARG A 423 -7.06 18.09 -12.03
CA ARG A 423 -8.23 17.51 -11.33
C ARG A 423 -8.76 18.43 -10.22
N ALA A 424 -7.85 19.05 -9.48
CA ALA A 424 -8.20 19.94 -8.38
C ALA A 424 -9.02 21.17 -8.83
N ALA A 425 -8.91 21.56 -10.11
CA ALA A 425 -9.69 22.66 -10.68
C ALA A 425 -11.20 22.42 -10.75
N GLY A 426 -11.64 21.15 -10.78
CA GLY A 426 -13.06 20.78 -10.77
C GLY A 426 -13.72 20.82 -9.38
N ILE A 427 -12.94 21.01 -8.31
CA ILE A 427 -13.44 20.85 -6.95
C ILE A 427 -14.35 22.02 -6.54
N ASN A 428 -15.57 21.69 -6.13
CA ASN A 428 -16.48 22.62 -5.48
C ASN A 428 -16.32 22.57 -3.94
N PHE A 429 -15.45 23.43 -3.40
CA PHE A 429 -15.11 23.45 -1.98
C PHE A 429 -16.29 23.77 -1.05
N ASP A 430 -17.25 24.59 -1.50
CA ASP A 430 -18.39 25.02 -0.68
C ASP A 430 -19.32 23.87 -0.31
N ARG A 431 -19.34 22.81 -1.13
CA ARG A 431 -20.20 21.64 -0.92
C ARG A 431 -19.54 20.51 -0.14
N LEU A 432 -18.21 20.51 0.00
CA LEU A 432 -17.49 19.37 0.60
C LEU A 432 -17.76 19.21 2.10
N LEU A 433 -17.90 20.33 2.83
CA LEU A 433 -18.18 20.32 4.27
C LEU A 433 -19.58 20.84 4.65
N ALA A 434 -20.41 21.19 3.67
CA ALA A 434 -21.80 21.56 3.94
C ALA A 434 -22.57 20.40 4.57
N ALA A 435 -23.54 20.68 5.43
CA ALA A 435 -24.48 19.65 5.89
C ALA A 435 -25.25 19.11 4.67
N PRO A 436 -25.60 17.81 4.61
CA PRO A 436 -26.44 17.29 3.54
C PRO A 436 -27.74 18.09 3.46
N VAL A 437 -28.13 18.50 2.25
CA VAL A 437 -29.41 19.17 2.03
C VAL A 437 -30.50 18.16 2.37
N ALA A 438 -31.32 18.51 3.37
CA ALA A 438 -32.34 17.65 3.98
C ALA A 438 -33.48 17.30 3.01
#